data_AF-A0A9E3J532-F1
#
_entry.id   AF-A0A9E3J532-F1
#
_cell.length_a   1.000
_cell.length_b   1.000
_cell.length_c   1.000
_cell.angle_alpha   90.00
_cell.angle_beta   90.00
_cell.angle_gamma   90.00
#
_symmetry.space_group_name_H-M   'P 1'
#
loop_
_entity.id
_entity.type
_entity.pdbx_description
1 polymer ?
#
loop_
_entity_poly.entity_id
_entity_poly.type
_entity_poly.pdbx_seq_one_letter_code
_entity_poly.pdbx_strand_id
1 'polypeptide(L)'
;MSNSRSYKAWSVPLIAGVLALGGIPALAGSAAAAAPKSVHDVEDDFNGDGYKDLAVGAPIATVGGKQGAGYVTVMYGGPHGLTKDHRTIISRSTSGIPGDPAAGENFGYQLST
;
A
#
# COMPACT_ATOMS: atom_id res chain seq x y z
N MET A 1 46.11 2.71 27.10
CA MET A 1 45.67 1.29 27.19
C MET A 1 44.43 1.12 26.33
N SER A 2 44.52 0.34 25.25
CA SER A 2 43.38 -0.01 24.39
C SER A 2 42.66 -1.22 25.00
N ASN A 3 41.33 -1.19 25.15
CA ASN A 3 40.57 -2.38 25.53
C ASN A 3 39.29 -2.48 24.69
N SER A 4 39.35 -3.39 23.73
CA SER A 4 38.32 -3.78 22.77
C SER A 4 37.17 -4.50 23.47
N ARG A 5 35.93 -4.08 23.20
CA ARG A 5 34.71 -4.77 23.65
C ARG A 5 34.42 -5.95 22.71
N SER A 6 34.58 -7.16 23.22
CA SER A 6 34.28 -8.42 22.54
C SER A 6 32.78 -8.61 22.30
N TYR A 7 32.39 -8.84 21.05
CA TYR A 7 31.05 -9.28 20.65
C TYR A 7 30.95 -10.80 20.86
N LYS A 8 29.93 -11.23 21.61
CA LYS A 8 29.64 -12.63 21.93
C LYS A 8 28.91 -13.26 20.74
N ALA A 9 29.61 -14.14 20.00
CA ALA A 9 29.03 -14.96 18.95
C ALA A 9 28.11 -16.03 19.56
N TRP A 10 26.91 -16.20 19.01
CA TRP A 10 26.08 -17.36 19.30
C TRP A 10 25.94 -18.21 18.03
N SER A 11 26.61 -19.36 18.05
CA SER A 11 26.57 -20.39 17.02
C SER A 11 25.35 -21.29 17.23
N VAL A 12 24.64 -21.63 16.14
CA VAL A 12 23.63 -22.70 16.11
C VAL A 12 23.97 -23.61 14.92
N PRO A 13 23.98 -24.96 15.08
CA PRO A 13 24.80 -25.88 14.27
C PRO A 13 24.18 -26.31 12.93
N LEU A 14 25.09 -26.70 12.02
CA LEU A 14 24.85 -27.46 10.78
C LEU A 14 24.20 -28.83 11.06
N ILE A 15 23.22 -29.21 10.24
CA ILE A 15 22.82 -30.61 10.05
C ILE A 15 23.11 -30.99 8.59
N ALA A 16 24.04 -31.92 8.39
CA ALA A 16 24.17 -32.73 7.17
C ALA A 16 22.99 -33.72 7.15
N GLY A 17 22.25 -33.96 6.06
CA GLY A 17 22.67 -34.45 4.77
C GLY A 17 21.95 -35.79 4.51
N VAL A 18 21.05 -35.85 3.52
CA VAL A 18 20.57 -37.12 2.92
C VAL A 18 20.40 -36.89 1.42
N LEU A 19 21.19 -37.64 0.63
CA LEU A 19 21.08 -37.78 -0.82
C LEU A 19 20.26 -39.04 -1.10
N ALA A 20 19.14 -38.91 -1.81
CA ALA A 20 18.44 -40.03 -2.44
C ALA A 20 18.02 -39.63 -3.86
N LEU A 21 18.52 -40.37 -4.84
CA LEU A 21 18.20 -40.30 -6.27
C LEU A 21 16.78 -40.85 -6.52
N GLY A 22 15.95 -40.15 -7.29
CA GLY A 22 14.67 -40.66 -7.79
C GLY A 22 13.80 -39.56 -8.39
N GLY A 23 13.46 -39.66 -9.68
CA GLY A 23 12.94 -38.57 -10.49
C GLY A 23 11.44 -38.34 -10.43
N ILE A 24 11.08 -37.08 -10.76
CA ILE A 24 9.87 -36.64 -11.46
C ILE A 24 10.25 -35.34 -12.17
N PRO A 25 10.10 -35.20 -13.51
CA PRO A 25 10.11 -33.87 -14.10
C PRO A 25 8.78 -33.25 -13.73
N ALA A 26 8.71 -32.56 -12.58
CA ALA A 26 7.68 -31.55 -12.43
C ALA A 26 8.04 -30.47 -13.45
N LEU A 27 7.35 -30.48 -14.58
CA LEU A 27 7.17 -29.31 -15.41
C LEU A 27 6.48 -28.28 -14.51
N ALA A 28 7.27 -27.62 -13.67
CA ALA A 28 6.87 -26.39 -13.04
C ALA A 28 6.69 -25.44 -14.21
N GLY A 29 5.47 -25.38 -14.72
CA GLY A 29 5.00 -24.18 -15.37
C GLY A 29 5.38 -23.08 -14.39
N SER A 30 6.42 -22.33 -14.73
CA SER A 30 6.66 -21.04 -14.11
C SER A 30 5.32 -20.36 -14.25
N ALA A 31 4.57 -20.27 -13.15
CA ALA A 31 3.45 -19.37 -13.08
C ALA A 31 4.09 -18.06 -13.47
N ALA A 32 3.87 -17.65 -14.72
CA ALA A 32 4.48 -16.48 -15.29
C ALA A 32 4.16 -15.40 -14.26
N ALA A 33 5.17 -15.03 -13.48
CA ALA A 33 5.08 -13.93 -12.55
C ALA A 33 4.53 -12.82 -13.43
N ALA A 34 3.27 -12.46 -13.16
CA ALA A 34 2.46 -11.72 -14.11
C ALA A 34 3.34 -10.62 -14.68
N ALA A 35 3.57 -10.66 -16.00
CA ALA A 35 4.44 -9.70 -16.65
C ALA A 35 4.08 -8.31 -16.11
N PRO A 36 5.06 -7.46 -15.77
CA PRO A 36 4.74 -6.16 -15.19
C PRO A 36 3.73 -5.49 -16.09
N LYS A 37 2.49 -5.32 -15.61
CA LYS A 37 1.51 -4.50 -16.30
C LYS A 37 2.19 -3.14 -16.41
N SER A 38 2.23 -2.57 -17.62
CA SER A 38 2.90 -1.29 -17.87
C SER A 38 2.53 -0.31 -16.78
N VAL A 39 3.53 0.14 -16.03
CA VAL A 39 3.41 0.97 -14.81
C VAL A 39 2.91 2.40 -15.09
N HIS A 40 2.49 2.68 -16.32
CA HIS A 40 2.14 4.01 -16.80
C HIS A 40 0.96 4.06 -17.78
N ASP A 41 0.42 2.91 -18.23
CA ASP A 41 -0.69 2.89 -19.20
C ASP A 41 -2.07 2.67 -18.55
N VAL A 42 -2.10 2.46 -17.24
CA VAL A 42 -3.34 2.28 -16.48
C VAL A 42 -3.85 3.65 -16.07
N GLU A 43 -4.95 4.10 -16.69
CA GLU A 43 -5.64 5.32 -16.25
C GLU A 43 -6.10 5.19 -14.80
N ASP A 44 -6.11 6.32 -14.09
CA ASP A 44 -6.55 6.39 -12.68
C ASP A 44 -5.77 5.45 -11.74
N ASP A 45 -4.50 5.17 -12.03
CA ASP A 45 -3.57 4.47 -11.12
C ASP A 45 -2.72 5.52 -10.36
N PHE A 46 -3.13 5.84 -9.14
CA PHE A 46 -2.53 6.89 -8.32
C PHE A 46 -1.28 6.40 -7.56
N ASN A 47 -1.12 5.08 -7.36
CA ASN A 47 -0.01 4.50 -6.60
C ASN A 47 1.03 3.77 -7.49
N GLY A 48 0.76 3.60 -8.78
CA GLY A 48 1.62 2.97 -9.76
C GLY A 48 1.72 1.46 -9.60
N ASP A 49 0.70 0.78 -9.09
CA ASP A 49 0.71 -0.67 -8.88
C ASP A 49 0.17 -1.49 -10.07
N GLY A 50 -0.28 -0.80 -11.12
CA GLY A 50 -0.81 -1.40 -12.34
C GLY A 50 -2.29 -1.80 -12.25
N TYR A 51 -3.01 -1.30 -11.26
CA TYR A 51 -4.46 -1.45 -11.12
C TYR A 51 -5.14 -0.07 -11.05
N LYS A 52 -6.37 0.03 -11.58
CA LYS A 52 -7.16 1.26 -11.47
C LYS A 52 -7.58 1.50 -10.02
N ASP A 53 -7.47 2.74 -9.57
CA ASP A 53 -7.89 3.23 -8.26
C ASP A 53 -9.24 3.96 -8.33
N LEU A 54 -9.77 4.32 -7.16
CA LEU A 54 -11.01 5.09 -7.03
C LEU A 54 -10.87 6.19 -5.98
N ALA A 55 -11.12 7.44 -6.37
CA ALA A 55 -11.29 8.56 -5.46
C ALA A 55 -12.79 8.84 -5.20
N VAL A 56 -13.18 8.99 -3.94
CA VAL A 56 -14.55 9.31 -3.53
C VAL A 56 -14.55 10.51 -2.58
N GLY A 57 -15.26 11.57 -2.95
CA GLY A 57 -15.45 12.76 -2.12
C GLY A 57 -16.63 12.61 -1.16
N ALA A 58 -16.47 13.10 0.07
CA ALA A 58 -17.51 13.20 1.09
C ALA A 58 -17.57 14.63 1.64
N PRO A 59 -17.95 15.64 0.82
CA PRO A 59 -17.79 17.06 1.17
C PRO A 59 -18.55 17.49 2.43
N ILE A 60 -19.71 16.90 2.69
CA ILE A 60 -20.54 17.27 3.86
C ILE A 60 -20.20 16.47 5.14
N ALA A 61 -19.16 15.62 5.11
CA ALA A 61 -18.80 14.80 6.25
C ALA A 61 -18.24 15.63 7.42
N THR A 62 -18.36 15.07 8.64
CA THR A 62 -17.79 15.68 9.84
C THR A 62 -16.36 15.19 10.04
N VAL A 63 -15.41 16.12 10.16
CA VAL A 63 -13.99 15.84 10.45
C VAL A 63 -13.56 16.70 11.64
N GLY A 64 -12.90 16.11 12.64
CA GLY A 64 -12.46 16.84 13.84
C GLY A 64 -13.59 17.55 14.60
N GLY A 65 -14.82 17.03 14.53
CA GLY A 65 -16.01 17.65 15.13
C GLY A 65 -16.58 18.85 14.34
N LYS A 66 -16.08 19.14 13.13
CA LYS A 66 -16.55 20.21 12.26
C LYS A 66 -17.46 19.65 11.17
N GLN A 67 -18.75 19.96 11.24
CA GLN A 67 -19.74 19.51 10.26
C GLN A 67 -19.49 20.15 8.89
N GLY A 68 -19.51 19.35 7.82
CA GLY A 68 -19.26 19.84 6.47
C GLY A 68 -17.81 20.23 6.20
N ALA A 69 -16.87 19.75 7.01
CA ALA A 69 -15.45 19.86 6.70
C ALA A 69 -15.09 18.98 5.50
N GLY A 70 -15.59 17.75 5.49
CA GLY A 70 -15.42 16.84 4.37
C GLY A 70 -14.06 16.15 4.29
N TYR A 71 -14.01 15.09 3.48
CA TYR A 71 -12.80 14.31 3.20
C TYR A 71 -12.89 13.65 1.82
N VAL A 72 -11.76 13.18 1.31
CA VAL A 72 -11.68 12.28 0.14
C VAL A 72 -11.13 10.93 0.61
N THR A 73 -11.75 9.83 0.17
CA THR A 73 -11.17 8.49 0.31
C THR A 73 -10.59 8.07 -1.03
N VAL A 74 -9.33 7.63 -1.04
CA VAL A 74 -8.72 6.98 -2.19
C VAL A 74 -8.62 5.50 -1.88
N MET A 75 -9.34 4.68 -2.64
CA MET A 75 -9.27 3.23 -2.57
C MET A 75 -8.31 2.76 -3.66
N TYR A 76 -7.24 2.08 -3.28
CA TYR A 76 -6.32 1.57 -4.29
C TYR A 76 -6.75 0.20 -4.78
N GLY A 77 -6.57 -0.02 -6.08
CA GLY A 77 -6.87 -1.25 -6.78
C GLY A 77 -5.98 -2.41 -6.34
N GLY A 78 -6.24 -3.58 -6.92
CA GLY A 78 -5.40 -4.74 -6.69
C GLY A 78 -5.88 -5.98 -7.43
N PRO A 79 -5.20 -7.12 -7.24
CA PRO A 79 -5.52 -8.38 -7.92
C PRO A 79 -6.96 -8.87 -7.70
N HIS A 80 -7.59 -8.43 -6.61
CA HIS A 80 -8.95 -8.78 -6.23
C HIS A 80 -9.93 -7.60 -6.35
N GLY A 81 -9.54 -6.52 -7.03
CA GLY A 81 -10.29 -5.28 -7.13
C GLY A 81 -10.19 -4.41 -5.87
N LEU A 82 -11.14 -3.47 -5.74
CA LEU A 82 -11.19 -2.55 -4.61
C LEU A 82 -11.53 -3.29 -3.31
N THR A 83 -10.77 -3.02 -2.26
CA THR A 83 -11.04 -3.52 -0.91
C THR A 83 -11.16 -2.36 0.06
N LYS A 84 -11.90 -2.57 1.17
CA LYS A 84 -12.01 -1.52 2.18
C LYS A 84 -10.66 -1.26 2.86
N ASP A 85 -9.83 -2.27 3.04
CA ASP A 85 -8.62 -2.17 3.86
C ASP A 85 -7.46 -1.51 3.11
N HIS A 86 -7.49 -1.56 1.78
CA HIS A 86 -6.52 -0.93 0.90
C HIS A 86 -7.00 0.49 0.50
N ARG A 87 -6.97 1.43 1.44
CA ARG A 87 -7.40 2.82 1.20
C ARG A 87 -6.64 3.83 2.04
N THR A 88 -6.67 5.10 1.63
CA THR A 88 -6.31 6.25 2.46
C THR A 88 -7.46 7.25 2.55
N ILE A 89 -7.51 8.02 3.64
CA ILE A 89 -8.48 9.10 3.85
C ILE A 89 -7.73 10.41 4.00
N ILE A 90 -8.12 11.38 3.20
CA ILE A 90 -7.49 12.69 3.07
C ILE A 90 -8.50 13.76 3.48
N SER A 91 -8.11 14.59 4.45
CA SER A 91 -8.88 15.76 4.91
C SER A 91 -7.92 16.88 5.28
N ARG A 92 -8.42 18.05 5.68
CA ARG A 92 -7.57 19.13 6.22
C ARG A 92 -6.80 18.73 7.49
N SER A 93 -7.26 17.71 8.22
CA SER A 93 -6.51 17.14 9.35
C SER A 93 -5.35 16.21 8.94
N THR A 94 -5.23 15.85 7.66
CA THR A 94 -4.15 14.98 7.20
C THR A 94 -2.83 15.73 7.27
N SER A 95 -1.81 15.11 7.89
CA SER A 95 -0.47 15.69 8.01
C SER A 95 0.06 16.13 6.65
N GLY A 96 0.58 17.35 6.58
CA GLY A 96 1.09 17.94 5.33
C GLY A 96 0.07 18.74 4.52
N ILE A 97 -1.23 18.71 4.89
CA ILE A 97 -2.25 19.60 4.29
C ILE A 97 -2.34 20.87 5.16
N PRO A 98 -2.01 22.08 4.64
CA PRO A 98 -1.87 23.26 5.49
C PRO A 98 -3.21 23.82 5.99
N GLY A 99 -3.43 23.85 7.31
CA GLY A 99 -4.59 24.49 7.97
C GLY A 99 -5.64 23.50 8.46
N ASP A 100 -6.44 23.91 9.43
CA ASP A 100 -7.40 23.02 10.12
C ASP A 100 -8.70 22.81 9.32
N PRO A 101 -9.42 21.70 9.56
CA PRO A 101 -10.78 21.53 9.05
C PRO A 101 -11.71 22.64 9.56
N ALA A 102 -12.48 23.21 8.66
CA ALA A 102 -13.49 24.21 8.98
C ALA A 102 -14.91 23.72 8.64
N ALA A 103 -15.90 24.14 9.41
CA ALA A 103 -17.29 23.77 9.15
C ALA A 103 -17.77 24.41 7.83
N GLY A 104 -18.43 23.60 6.99
CA GLY A 104 -18.94 24.04 5.68
C GLY A 104 -17.87 24.30 4.61
N GLU A 105 -16.62 23.89 4.81
CA GLU A 105 -15.55 24.06 3.80
C GLU A 105 -15.74 23.13 2.59
N ASN A 106 -16.48 22.03 2.76
CA ASN A 106 -16.80 21.05 1.71
C ASN A 106 -15.56 20.47 1.01
N PHE A 107 -14.52 20.10 1.77
CA PHE A 107 -13.32 19.48 1.20
C PHE A 107 -13.68 18.20 0.44
N GLY A 108 -13.18 18.07 -0.80
CA GLY A 108 -13.52 16.95 -1.69
C GLY A 108 -14.83 17.11 -2.47
N TYR A 109 -15.36 18.34 -2.60
CA TYR A 109 -16.58 18.60 -3.37
C TYR A 109 -16.44 18.33 -4.88
N GLN A 110 -15.24 18.48 -5.43
CA GLN A 110 -14.94 18.16 -6.83
C GLN A 110 -13.72 17.25 -6.91
N LEU A 111 -13.80 16.30 -7.84
CA LEU A 111 -12.72 15.40 -8.23
C LEU A 111 -12.57 15.50 -9.75
N SER A 112 -11.33 15.53 -10.22
CA SER A 112 -10.97 15.47 -11.64
C SER A 112 -9.79 14.52 -11.77
N THR A 113 -9.81 13.71 -12.83
CA THR A 113 -8.70 12.83 -13.22
C THR A 113 -8.20 13.20 -14.61
#